data_AF-A0A838HK88-F1
#
_entry.id   AF-A0A838HK88-F1
#
_cell.length_a   1.000
_cell.length_b   1.000
_cell.length_c   1.000
_cell.angle_alpha   90.00
_cell.angle_beta   90.00
_cell.angle_gamma   90.00
#
_symmetry.space_group_name_H-M   'P 1'
#
loop_
_entity.id
_entity.type
_entity.pdbx_description
1 polymer ?
#
loop_
_entity_poly.entity_id
_entity_poly.type
_entity_poly.pdbx_seq_one_letter_code
_entity_poly.pdbx_strand_id
1 'polypeptide(L)'
;MLRPLLLLLLLFSEASAALPGRSAALGAQENTVGAVGPGTLVYPPFNHTYGIHKARTSHLKLFLGGRTVFADPQGLAAVKLAQDDNPELKVDDFQLTVLGLNAGRGEIIYNSSMQTLAMYGTHGEGEGQFDRPRGVAADVDGNVYVADTGNRRVVRLAWRERQLAWAGTVPGAFAEPWGVAVAPPGDELFVSDRTANQVFRWRPDQAGGDPVAMFPAGLPRPTALAVLDSGERWLRHKEDALFVVHDDGARLSKFDLQGHALASTAAAERDSLRAAPRFAYLAPDYFGNVYVTDTGNGTIYKFKGDLTFLTSYGSQGEGDYQLDEPRGIAIWKRFGQVFVAEREGAQYFFVGTDVRLPEGALAVQIHGAGASRRYSFEAFFTEPSELKLTFLAPDSTVIDTLTVPATIESGPGEVSWSGEALAADLPQRASRIVLEPRPTYSSRKRFARRVERPIDWSTGS
;
A
#
# COMPACT_ATOMS: atom_id res chain seq x y z
N MET A 1 38.30 -4.71 -4.02
CA MET A 1 38.31 -4.09 -2.68
C MET A 1 37.37 -2.89 -2.72
N LEU A 2 36.46 -2.84 -1.73
CA LEU A 2 35.52 -1.77 -1.38
C LEU A 2 34.61 -1.23 -2.51
N ARG A 3 33.54 -1.99 -2.79
CA ARG A 3 32.23 -1.41 -3.15
C ARG A 3 31.56 -1.01 -1.83
N PRO A 4 31.63 0.25 -1.36
CA PRO A 4 31.08 0.60 -0.07
C PRO A 4 29.56 0.72 -0.22
N LEU A 5 28.84 -0.15 0.49
CA LEU A 5 27.57 0.13 1.16
C LEU A 5 26.49 0.87 0.34
N LEU A 6 25.98 0.17 -0.64
CA LEU A 6 24.56 -0.15 -0.91
C LEU A 6 23.52 0.24 0.17
N LEU A 7 23.48 1.52 0.47
CA LEU A 7 22.39 2.41 0.88
C LEU A 7 21.10 2.29 0.04
N LEU A 8 20.96 1.23 -0.77
CA LEU A 8 20.12 1.19 -1.97
C LEU A 8 18.61 1.01 -1.69
N LEU A 9 18.22 1.32 -0.45
CA LEU A 9 17.19 0.57 0.23
C LEU A 9 16.49 1.23 1.38
N LEU A 10 16.53 2.54 1.35
CA LEU A 10 15.31 3.23 1.67
C LEU A 10 14.92 3.97 0.39
N LEU A 11 13.92 3.37 -0.27
CA LEU A 11 12.98 4.00 -1.20
C LEU A 11 13.18 3.76 -2.74
N PHE A 12 13.53 2.50 -3.11
CA PHE A 12 13.24 1.63 -4.29
C PHE A 12 13.02 2.12 -5.75
N SER A 13 13.96 1.85 -6.65
CA SER A 13 13.67 1.60 -8.09
C SER A 13 13.55 0.11 -8.45
N GLU A 14 12.98 -0.13 -9.65
CA GLU A 14 12.97 -1.42 -10.31
C GLU A 14 14.40 -1.90 -10.63
N ALA A 15 14.59 -3.22 -10.57
CA ALA A 15 15.70 -3.89 -11.23
C ALA A 15 15.12 -4.89 -12.24
N SER A 16 14.89 -4.42 -13.47
CA SER A 16 14.83 -5.29 -14.65
C SER A 16 16.24 -5.40 -15.21
N ALA A 17 16.94 -6.48 -14.87
CA ALA A 17 18.09 -6.95 -15.63
C ALA A 17 18.05 -8.47 -15.68
N ALA A 18 17.47 -8.99 -16.76
CA ALA A 18 17.71 -10.36 -17.18
C ALA A 18 19.18 -10.48 -17.56
N LEU A 19 19.96 -11.21 -16.78
CA LEU A 19 21.23 -11.77 -17.25
C LEU A 19 20.93 -13.15 -17.84
N PRO A 20 21.31 -13.44 -19.10
CA PRO A 20 21.18 -14.77 -19.65
C PRO A 20 22.24 -15.68 -19.03
N GLY A 21 21.82 -16.86 -18.57
CA GLY A 21 22.70 -17.98 -18.27
C GLY A 21 23.42 -17.91 -16.92
N ARG A 22 22.72 -18.31 -15.86
CA ARG A 22 23.24 -19.19 -14.80
C ARG A 22 22.10 -19.57 -13.85
N SER A 23 21.67 -20.83 -13.92
CA SER A 23 20.77 -21.44 -12.94
C SER A 23 21.52 -21.58 -11.61
N ALA A 24 21.54 -20.54 -10.79
CA ALA A 24 21.78 -20.68 -9.38
C ALA A 24 20.41 -20.82 -8.71
N ALA A 25 20.08 -22.05 -8.29
CA ALA A 25 18.93 -22.34 -7.46
C ALA A 25 19.10 -21.58 -6.13
N LEU A 26 18.62 -20.35 -6.08
CA LEU A 26 18.42 -19.61 -4.85
C LEU A 26 17.08 -20.09 -4.30
N GLY A 27 17.17 -20.90 -3.24
CA GLY A 27 16.01 -21.48 -2.57
C GLY A 27 14.94 -20.43 -2.33
N ALA A 28 13.72 -20.72 -2.80
CA ALA A 28 12.54 -20.12 -2.20
C ALA A 28 12.65 -20.40 -0.69
N GLN A 29 12.57 -19.37 0.14
CA GLN A 29 12.27 -19.61 1.54
C GLN A 29 10.91 -20.32 1.57
N GLU A 30 10.94 -21.64 1.75
CA GLU A 30 9.78 -22.42 2.14
C GLU A 30 9.41 -22.00 3.55
N ASN A 31 8.65 -20.91 3.67
CA ASN A 31 7.98 -20.57 4.92
C ASN A 31 6.77 -21.49 5.05
N THR A 32 7.03 -22.70 5.55
CA THR A 32 6.01 -23.62 6.05
C THR A 32 5.33 -22.99 7.27
N VAL A 33 3.99 -23.00 7.26
CA VAL A 33 3.15 -22.28 8.21
C VAL A 33 3.28 -22.85 9.62
N GLY A 34 3.82 -22.04 10.52
CA GLY A 34 3.80 -22.28 11.97
C GLY A 34 4.06 -20.96 12.70
N ALA A 35 2.98 -20.24 13.04
CA ALA A 35 2.92 -19.03 13.84
C ALA A 35 3.72 -17.79 13.32
N VAL A 36 2.98 -16.85 12.70
CA VAL A 36 3.37 -15.50 12.25
C VAL A 36 4.10 -15.41 10.87
N GLY A 37 3.31 -15.54 9.78
CA GLY A 37 3.63 -15.03 8.42
C GLY A 37 3.44 -16.03 7.25
N PRO A 38 3.15 -15.61 5.98
CA PRO A 38 2.82 -14.28 5.49
C PRO A 38 1.32 -14.09 5.17
N GLY A 39 0.84 -12.86 5.39
CA GLY A 39 -0.44 -12.34 4.88
C GLY A 39 -0.24 -11.58 3.57
N THR A 40 -1.05 -10.55 3.34
CA THR A 40 -0.98 -9.71 2.13
C THR A 40 0.19 -8.73 2.11
N LEU A 41 0.70 -8.25 3.24
CA LEU A 41 1.92 -7.43 3.24
C LEU A 41 3.11 -8.34 3.49
N VAL A 42 4.05 -8.37 2.55
CA VAL A 42 5.22 -9.24 2.59
C VAL A 42 6.52 -8.47 2.43
N TYR A 43 7.59 -8.98 3.05
CA TYR A 43 8.89 -8.40 2.82
C TYR A 43 9.38 -8.67 1.40
N PRO A 44 9.91 -7.64 0.71
CA PRO A 44 10.49 -7.81 -0.60
C PRO A 44 11.80 -8.59 -0.51
N PRO A 45 12.21 -9.25 -1.60
CA PRO A 45 13.34 -10.18 -1.61
C PRO A 45 14.66 -9.45 -1.33
N PHE A 46 15.68 -10.20 -0.92
CA PHE A 46 17.01 -9.66 -0.62
C PHE A 46 17.61 -8.80 -1.75
N ASN A 47 17.36 -9.07 -3.03
CA ASN A 47 17.91 -8.21 -4.09
C ASN A 47 17.23 -6.83 -4.19
N HIS A 48 16.00 -6.73 -3.68
CA HIS A 48 15.34 -5.45 -3.47
C HIS A 48 15.74 -4.83 -2.16
N THR A 49 16.07 -5.64 -1.13
CA THR A 49 16.27 -5.19 0.24
C THR A 49 17.63 -5.22 0.91
N TYR A 50 18.58 -5.94 0.32
CA TYR A 50 19.79 -6.39 0.98
C TYR A 50 19.53 -6.83 2.43
N GLY A 51 18.33 -7.37 2.69
CA GLY A 51 17.84 -7.79 4.00
C GLY A 51 17.22 -6.70 4.88
N ILE A 52 17.33 -5.43 4.51
CA ILE A 52 16.82 -4.28 5.27
C ILE A 52 15.41 -3.92 4.79
N HIS A 53 14.40 -4.41 5.51
CA HIS A 53 12.99 -4.08 5.26
C HIS A 53 12.40 -3.18 6.35
N LYS A 54 13.15 -2.95 7.44
CA LYS A 54 12.83 -2.04 8.54
C LYS A 54 14.03 -1.14 8.84
N ALA A 55 13.90 0.13 8.51
CA ALA A 55 14.86 1.15 8.91
C ALA A 55 14.60 1.62 10.33
N ARG A 56 15.69 1.94 11.00
CA ARG A 56 15.73 2.42 12.39
C ARG A 56 16.68 3.61 12.47
N THR A 57 16.72 4.27 13.61
CA THR A 57 17.64 5.38 13.90
C THR A 57 19.10 5.08 13.55
N SER A 58 19.59 3.84 13.73
CA SER A 58 20.95 3.43 13.34
C SER A 58 21.18 3.53 11.82
N HIS A 59 20.23 3.09 11.02
CA HIS A 59 20.26 3.19 9.56
C HIS A 59 20.26 4.66 9.11
N LEU A 60 19.38 5.48 9.71
CA LEU A 60 19.32 6.91 9.38
C LEU A 60 20.63 7.62 9.71
N LYS A 61 21.24 7.33 10.87
CA LYS A 61 22.55 7.86 11.26
C LYS A 61 23.66 7.45 10.28
N LEU A 62 23.67 6.19 9.85
CA LEU A 62 24.62 5.69 8.85
C LEU A 62 24.50 6.45 7.52
N PHE A 63 23.27 6.75 7.11
CA PHE A 63 22.96 7.30 5.79
C PHE A 63 23.10 8.81 5.72
N LEU A 64 22.78 9.52 6.80
CA LEU A 64 22.83 10.97 6.88
C LEU A 64 23.99 11.47 7.73
N GLY A 65 24.94 10.62 8.12
CA GLY A 65 26.13 10.99 8.89
C GLY A 65 25.81 11.64 10.24
N GLY A 66 24.70 11.22 10.87
CA GLY A 66 24.24 11.79 12.13
C GLY A 66 23.69 13.23 12.06
N ARG A 67 23.47 13.79 10.86
CA ARG A 67 22.88 15.13 10.67
C ARG A 67 21.47 15.27 11.25
N THR A 68 20.76 14.15 11.36
CA THR A 68 19.40 14.10 11.91
C THR A 68 19.12 12.78 12.63
N VAL A 69 17.98 12.73 13.30
CA VAL A 69 17.37 11.56 13.92
C VAL A 69 15.88 11.56 13.60
N PHE A 70 15.22 10.40 13.67
CA PHE A 70 13.77 10.36 13.63
C PHE A 70 13.22 11.12 14.84
N ALA A 71 12.35 12.07 14.56
CA ALA A 71 11.73 12.95 15.51
C ALA A 71 10.34 13.30 14.99
N ASP A 72 9.35 12.61 15.54
CA ASP A 72 7.95 12.69 15.11
C ASP A 72 7.77 12.50 13.59
N PRO A 73 8.14 11.35 12.98
CA PRO A 73 7.88 11.10 11.56
C PRO A 73 6.38 11.14 11.28
N GLN A 74 5.96 11.69 10.13
CA GLN A 74 4.55 11.89 9.78
C GLN A 74 4.24 11.33 8.38
N GLY A 75 3.60 12.12 7.51
CA GLY A 75 3.17 11.69 6.18
C GLY A 75 4.31 11.20 5.29
N LEU A 76 3.93 10.32 4.36
CA LEU A 76 4.77 9.81 3.28
C LEU A 76 4.11 10.09 1.93
N ALA A 77 4.92 10.34 0.91
CA ALA A 77 4.49 10.39 -0.49
C ALA A 77 5.44 9.54 -1.34
N ALA A 78 4.91 8.83 -2.33
CA ALA A 78 5.71 8.03 -3.26
C ALA A 78 5.28 8.35 -4.70
N VAL A 79 6.22 8.77 -5.54
CA VAL A 79 5.93 9.24 -6.90
C VAL A 79 7.06 8.89 -7.88
N LYS A 80 6.69 8.56 -9.11
CA LYS A 80 7.63 8.49 -10.25
C LYS A 80 7.64 9.87 -10.91
N LEU A 81 8.76 10.58 -10.80
CA LEU A 81 8.96 11.90 -11.38
C LEU A 81 9.28 11.79 -12.88
N ALA A 82 8.51 12.47 -13.73
CA ALA A 82 8.65 12.41 -15.18
C ALA A 82 10.02 12.93 -15.65
N GLN A 83 10.58 13.94 -14.97
CA GLN A 83 11.89 14.52 -15.28
C GLN A 83 13.09 13.61 -14.95
N ASP A 84 12.88 12.56 -14.14
CA ASP A 84 13.91 11.56 -13.83
C ASP A 84 13.82 10.33 -14.76
N ASP A 85 12.88 10.34 -15.72
CA ASP A 85 12.75 9.31 -16.77
C ASP A 85 13.62 9.66 -17.98
N ASN A 86 14.46 8.72 -18.44
CA ASN A 86 15.02 8.80 -19.78
C ASN A 86 14.27 7.82 -20.71
N PRO A 87 13.30 8.29 -21.51
CA PRO A 87 12.49 7.41 -22.35
C PRO A 87 13.30 6.72 -23.47
N GLU A 88 14.53 7.14 -23.73
CA GLU A 88 15.42 6.55 -24.74
C GLU A 88 16.15 5.30 -24.23
N LEU A 89 16.23 5.10 -22.91
CA LEU A 89 16.89 3.94 -22.34
C LEU A 89 15.93 2.74 -22.29
N LYS A 90 16.38 1.59 -22.84
CA LYS A 90 15.63 0.33 -22.76
C LYS A 90 15.68 -0.32 -21.36
N VAL A 91 16.60 0.15 -20.51
CA VAL A 91 16.67 -0.22 -19.10
C VAL A 91 15.93 0.87 -18.34
N ASP A 92 14.97 0.48 -17.48
CA ASP A 92 14.29 1.41 -16.58
C ASP A 92 15.35 2.08 -15.69
N ASP A 93 15.70 3.33 -16.00
CA ASP A 93 16.58 4.19 -15.21
C ASP A 93 15.81 5.01 -14.16
N PHE A 94 14.49 4.89 -14.25
CA PHE A 94 13.49 5.66 -13.56
C PHE A 94 13.34 5.20 -12.10
N GLN A 95 13.56 6.15 -11.18
CA GLN A 95 13.54 5.90 -9.75
C GLN A 95 12.18 6.27 -9.15
N LEU A 96 11.67 5.46 -8.23
CA LEU A 96 10.57 5.90 -7.37
C LEU A 96 11.16 6.87 -6.36
N THR A 97 10.63 8.07 -6.29
CA THR A 97 10.98 9.03 -5.24
C THR A 97 9.99 8.88 -4.11
N VAL A 98 10.47 8.71 -2.90
CA VAL A 98 9.64 8.71 -1.70
C VAL A 98 10.13 9.80 -0.76
N LEU A 99 9.18 10.58 -0.28
CA LEU A 99 9.38 11.70 0.60
C LEU A 99 8.72 11.39 1.93
N GLY A 100 9.44 11.61 3.03
CA GLY A 100 8.92 11.43 4.37
C GLY A 100 9.15 12.64 5.24
N LEU A 101 8.12 13.04 5.98
CA LEU A 101 8.19 14.15 6.91
C LEU A 101 8.81 13.70 8.23
N ASN A 102 9.82 14.42 8.70
CA ASN A 102 10.40 14.31 10.02
C ASN A 102 9.97 15.54 10.83
N ALA A 103 8.71 15.54 11.27
CA ALA A 103 7.98 16.75 11.63
C ALA A 103 8.55 17.47 12.85
N GLY A 104 9.07 16.72 13.81
CA GLY A 104 9.69 17.25 15.03
C GLY A 104 10.97 18.04 14.77
N ARG A 105 11.54 17.93 13.57
CA ARG A 105 12.71 18.72 13.13
C ARG A 105 12.43 19.69 12.01
N GLY A 106 11.19 19.72 11.50
CA GLY A 106 10.82 20.52 10.34
C GLY A 106 11.61 20.10 9.09
N GLU A 107 11.82 18.80 8.89
CA GLU A 107 12.64 18.27 7.81
C GLU A 107 11.80 17.36 6.90
N ILE A 108 12.15 17.33 5.61
CA ILE A 108 11.71 16.33 4.64
C ILE A 108 12.92 15.46 4.30
N ILE A 109 12.80 14.14 4.49
CA ILE A 109 13.83 13.17 4.12
C ILE A 109 13.37 12.45 2.85
N TYR A 110 14.24 12.37 1.85
CA TYR A 110 13.91 11.78 0.56
C TYR A 110 15.13 11.12 -0.08
N ASN A 111 14.90 10.19 -1.00
CA ASN A 111 15.97 9.64 -1.83
C ASN A 111 16.29 10.63 -2.97
N SER A 112 17.48 11.24 -2.92
CA SER A 112 17.99 12.00 -4.07
C SER A 112 18.56 11.07 -5.12
N SER A 113 18.92 9.83 -4.77
CA SER A 113 19.19 8.76 -5.72
C SER A 113 18.93 7.39 -5.13
N MET A 114 19.07 6.37 -5.97
CA MET A 114 19.09 4.99 -5.51
C MET A 114 20.02 4.77 -4.32
N GLN A 115 21.14 5.49 -4.20
CA GLN A 115 22.16 5.25 -3.18
C GLN A 115 22.27 6.38 -2.14
N THR A 116 21.48 7.45 -2.26
CA THR A 116 21.70 8.65 -1.46
C THR A 116 20.39 9.21 -0.93
N LEU A 117 20.39 9.49 0.37
CA LEU A 117 19.36 10.30 1.00
C LEU A 117 19.78 11.77 1.00
N ALA A 118 18.79 12.62 0.80
CA ALA A 118 18.88 14.05 1.00
C ALA A 118 17.84 14.49 2.02
N MET A 119 18.02 15.73 2.48
CA MET A 119 17.13 16.37 3.43
C MET A 119 16.82 17.77 2.93
N TYR A 120 15.62 18.26 3.23
CA TYR A 120 15.24 19.63 2.99
C TYR A 120 14.54 20.21 4.22
N GLY A 121 14.92 21.44 4.54
CA GLY A 121 14.30 22.26 5.58
C GLY A 121 14.79 22.06 6.99
N THR A 122 14.31 22.95 7.87
CA THR A 122 14.57 22.96 9.31
C THR A 122 13.35 23.47 10.07
N HIS A 123 13.33 23.34 11.39
CA HIS A 123 12.30 23.96 12.21
C HIS A 123 12.27 25.50 12.08
N GLY A 124 11.08 26.09 11.95
CA GLY A 124 10.87 27.55 11.92
C GLY A 124 9.70 27.97 11.03
N GLU A 125 9.57 29.28 10.77
CA GLU A 125 8.42 29.90 10.09
C GLU A 125 8.78 30.46 8.70
N GLY A 126 10.07 30.61 8.41
CA GLY A 126 10.57 31.22 7.17
C GLY A 126 10.50 30.33 5.92
N GLU A 127 11.07 30.82 4.83
CA GLU A 127 11.25 30.05 3.60
C GLU A 127 12.14 28.83 3.86
N GLY A 128 11.70 27.66 3.41
CA GLY A 128 12.38 26.39 3.65
C GLY A 128 12.34 25.93 5.11
N GLN A 129 11.60 26.60 5.99
CA GLN A 129 11.40 26.17 7.38
C GLN A 129 9.97 25.64 7.59
N PHE A 130 9.82 24.72 8.53
CA PHE A 130 8.54 24.08 8.83
C PHE A 130 8.29 23.99 10.34
N ASP A 131 7.03 24.09 10.75
CA ASP A 131 6.58 23.79 12.11
C ASP A 131 5.54 22.68 12.10
N ARG A 132 5.91 21.52 12.66
CA ARG A 132 5.08 20.31 12.76
C ARG A 132 4.35 19.94 11.46
N PRO A 133 5.05 19.79 10.32
CA PRO A 133 4.42 19.40 9.07
C PRO A 133 3.77 18.01 9.18
N ARG A 134 2.55 17.83 8.69
CA ARG A 134 1.76 16.59 8.88
C ARG A 134 1.55 15.78 7.62
N GLY A 135 1.18 16.43 6.52
CA GLY A 135 0.85 15.79 5.24
C GLY A 135 1.85 16.18 4.16
N VAL A 136 2.18 15.23 3.29
CA VAL A 136 2.98 15.45 2.09
C VAL A 136 2.35 14.72 0.91
N ALA A 137 2.31 15.38 -0.25
CA ALA A 137 1.88 14.79 -1.51
C ALA A 137 2.79 15.29 -2.63
N ALA A 138 2.95 14.50 -3.68
CA ALA A 138 3.77 14.86 -4.82
C ALA A 138 3.12 14.37 -6.12
N ASP A 139 3.26 15.15 -7.18
CA ASP A 139 2.81 14.77 -8.52
C ASP A 139 3.99 14.38 -9.43
N VAL A 140 3.65 13.88 -10.62
CA VAL A 140 4.62 13.39 -11.61
C VAL A 140 5.47 14.51 -12.20
N ASP A 141 5.01 15.76 -12.15
CA ASP A 141 5.71 16.94 -12.65
C ASP A 141 6.72 17.48 -11.64
N GLY A 142 6.72 16.95 -10.42
CA GLY A 142 7.66 17.29 -9.37
C GLY A 142 7.22 18.45 -8.50
N ASN A 143 5.93 18.79 -8.46
CA ASN A 143 5.42 19.60 -7.37
C ASN A 143 5.26 18.73 -6.13
N VAL A 144 5.73 19.25 -5.00
CA VAL A 144 5.57 18.62 -3.69
C VAL A 144 4.83 19.58 -2.79
N TYR A 145 3.69 19.16 -2.26
CA TYR A 145 2.86 19.92 -1.35
C TYR A 145 3.05 19.42 0.07
N VAL A 146 3.24 20.33 1.02
CA VAL A 146 3.43 20.02 2.44
C VAL A 146 2.45 20.83 3.27
N ALA A 147 1.60 20.15 4.05
CA ALA A 147 0.82 20.80 5.09
C ALA A 147 1.73 21.15 6.26
N ASP A 148 2.11 22.42 6.34
CA ASP A 148 2.97 23.00 7.37
C ASP A 148 2.08 23.48 8.52
N THR A 149 1.56 22.51 9.28
CA THR A 149 0.42 22.66 10.18
C THR A 149 0.60 23.76 11.22
N GLY A 150 1.77 23.83 11.87
CA GLY A 150 2.06 24.83 12.91
C GLY A 150 2.13 26.26 12.34
N ASN A 151 2.63 26.39 11.12
CA ASN A 151 2.67 27.67 10.39
C ASN A 151 1.36 27.99 9.66
N ARG A 152 0.35 27.12 9.76
CA ARG A 152 -1.00 27.32 9.19
C ARG A 152 -0.98 27.64 7.69
N ARG A 153 -0.12 26.94 6.95
CA ARG A 153 0.04 27.11 5.50
C ARG A 153 0.23 25.77 4.81
N VAL A 154 0.02 25.76 3.49
CA VAL A 154 0.46 24.67 2.62
C VAL A 154 1.60 25.20 1.75
N VAL A 155 2.77 24.56 1.87
CA VAL A 155 3.97 24.89 1.12
C VAL A 155 3.98 24.10 -0.18
N ARG A 156 4.37 24.76 -1.28
CA ARG A 156 4.71 24.10 -2.54
C ARG A 156 6.23 24.12 -2.72
N LEU A 157 6.80 22.97 -2.99
CA LEU A 157 8.19 22.80 -3.38
C LEU A 157 8.25 22.28 -4.81
N ALA A 158 9.33 22.60 -5.51
CA ALA A 158 9.65 22.04 -6.81
C ALA A 158 10.81 21.05 -6.69
N TRP A 159 10.68 19.89 -7.32
CA TRP A 159 11.79 19.00 -7.57
C TRP A 159 12.58 19.50 -8.77
N ARG A 160 13.88 19.76 -8.56
CA ARG A 160 14.82 20.18 -9.60
C ARG A 160 16.17 19.54 -9.34
N GLU A 161 16.75 18.93 -10.36
CA GLU A 161 18.10 18.35 -10.27
C GLU A 161 18.27 17.41 -9.06
N ARG A 162 17.24 16.60 -8.79
CA ARG A 162 17.23 15.62 -7.68
C ARG A 162 17.25 16.27 -6.28
N GLN A 163 16.80 17.51 -6.19
CA GLN A 163 16.70 18.29 -4.96
C GLN A 163 15.34 18.99 -4.86
N LEU A 164 14.92 19.26 -3.63
CA LEU A 164 13.76 20.10 -3.35
C LEU A 164 14.16 21.57 -3.25
N ALA A 165 13.35 22.45 -3.84
CA ALA A 165 13.48 23.88 -3.75
C ALA A 165 12.13 24.53 -3.41
N TRP A 166 12.15 25.62 -2.66
CA TRP A 166 10.94 26.39 -2.37
C TRP A 166 10.30 26.92 -3.65
N ALA A 167 8.98 26.78 -3.77
CA ALA A 167 8.19 27.24 -4.92
C ALA A 167 6.96 28.07 -4.51
N GLY A 168 6.92 28.53 -3.26
CA GLY A 168 5.85 29.37 -2.71
C GLY A 168 4.88 28.62 -1.79
N THR A 169 3.75 29.26 -1.52
CA THR A 169 2.67 28.72 -0.69
C THR A 169 1.38 28.70 -1.49
N VAL A 170 0.54 27.71 -1.21
CA VAL A 170 -0.84 27.70 -1.70
C VAL A 170 -1.58 28.90 -1.07
N PRO A 171 -2.34 29.70 -1.85
CA PRO A 171 -3.12 30.81 -1.30
C PRO A 171 -4.20 30.29 -0.32
N GLY A 172 -4.77 31.19 0.47
CA GLY A 172 -5.84 30.86 1.43
C GLY A 172 -5.41 30.92 2.90
N ALA A 173 -6.39 31.11 3.77
CA ALA A 173 -6.22 31.19 5.22
C ALA A 173 -6.58 29.84 5.86
N PHE A 174 -5.59 28.96 6.01
CA PHE A 174 -5.76 27.70 6.73
C PHE A 174 -5.74 27.93 8.25
N ALA A 175 -6.52 27.16 9.00
CA ALA A 175 -6.55 27.19 10.46
C ALA A 175 -5.65 26.10 11.05
N GLU A 176 -5.74 24.86 10.56
CA GLU A 176 -4.89 23.74 10.94
C GLU A 176 -4.81 22.74 9.76
N PRO A 177 -4.07 23.08 8.68
CA PRO A 177 -3.95 22.20 7.52
C PRO A 177 -3.21 20.92 7.92
N TRP A 178 -3.75 19.76 7.57
CA TRP A 178 -3.25 18.47 8.08
C TRP A 178 -2.82 17.52 6.98
N GLY A 179 -3.78 17.06 6.17
CA GLY A 179 -3.56 16.13 5.06
C GLY A 179 -3.53 16.88 3.74
N VAL A 180 -2.70 16.42 2.81
CA VAL A 180 -2.66 16.90 1.42
C VAL A 180 -2.68 15.70 0.48
N ALA A 181 -3.39 15.81 -0.63
CA ALA A 181 -3.30 14.87 -1.74
C ALA A 181 -3.52 15.58 -3.07
N VAL A 182 -2.86 15.11 -4.12
CA VAL A 182 -2.98 15.62 -5.48
C VAL A 182 -3.70 14.57 -6.31
N ALA A 183 -4.66 14.97 -7.15
CA ALA A 183 -5.44 14.08 -8.02
C ALA A 183 -4.77 13.88 -9.39
N PRO A 184 -4.06 12.77 -9.64
CA PRO A 184 -3.34 12.58 -10.89
C PRO A 184 -4.30 12.24 -12.05
N PRO A 185 -4.17 12.84 -13.24
CA PRO A 185 -3.03 13.59 -13.75
C PRO A 185 -3.12 15.13 -13.57
N GLY A 186 -4.10 15.65 -12.83
CA GLY A 186 -4.27 17.08 -12.63
C GLY A 186 -3.50 17.63 -11.41
N ASP A 187 -3.16 18.91 -11.45
CA ASP A 187 -2.60 19.63 -10.28
C ASP A 187 -3.70 19.99 -9.24
N GLU A 188 -4.83 19.26 -9.21
CA GLU A 188 -5.87 19.52 -8.22
C GLU A 188 -5.44 18.97 -6.86
N LEU A 189 -5.23 19.91 -5.93
CA LEU A 189 -4.81 19.68 -4.57
C LEU A 189 -6.03 19.65 -3.64
N PHE A 190 -6.10 18.64 -2.79
CA PHE A 190 -7.04 18.54 -1.68
C PHE A 190 -6.27 18.73 -0.37
N VAL A 191 -6.82 19.55 0.53
CA VAL A 191 -6.23 19.88 1.83
C VAL A 191 -7.30 19.71 2.90
N SER A 192 -7.08 18.83 3.88
CA SER A 192 -7.93 18.81 5.08
C SER A 192 -7.46 19.87 6.06
N ASP A 193 -8.42 20.56 6.65
CA ASP A 193 -8.18 21.50 7.71
C ASP A 193 -8.97 21.08 8.95
N ARG A 194 -8.22 20.65 9.97
CA ARG A 194 -8.75 19.98 11.15
C ARG A 194 -9.57 20.93 12.02
N THR A 195 -9.09 22.16 12.20
CA THR A 195 -9.77 23.19 13.01
C THR A 195 -10.92 23.83 12.23
N ALA A 196 -10.79 24.00 10.92
CA ALA A 196 -11.88 24.51 10.09
C ALA A 196 -13.01 23.48 9.86
N ASN A 197 -12.82 22.22 10.25
CA ASN A 197 -13.78 21.12 10.01
C ASN A 197 -14.16 21.01 8.53
N GLN A 198 -13.15 21.09 7.66
CA GLN A 198 -13.38 21.22 6.22
C GLN A 198 -12.26 20.60 5.39
N VAL A 199 -12.59 20.16 4.18
CA VAL A 199 -11.63 19.86 3.13
C VAL A 199 -11.69 20.97 2.09
N PHE A 200 -10.54 21.52 1.72
CA PHE A 200 -10.40 22.49 0.65
C PHE A 200 -9.87 21.79 -0.61
N ARG A 201 -10.35 22.22 -1.78
CA ARG A 201 -9.76 21.87 -3.07
C ARG A 201 -9.16 23.12 -3.72
N TRP A 202 -8.04 22.96 -4.41
CA TRP A 202 -7.35 24.06 -5.06
C TRP A 202 -6.73 23.58 -6.36
N ARG A 203 -6.81 24.40 -7.41
CA ARG A 203 -6.14 24.15 -8.68
C ARG A 203 -5.25 25.35 -9.04
N PRO A 204 -3.96 25.14 -9.33
CA PRO A 204 -3.06 26.24 -9.66
C PRO A 204 -3.36 26.89 -11.02
N ASP A 205 -3.96 26.16 -11.96
CA ASP A 205 -4.31 26.63 -13.31
C ASP A 205 -5.48 27.62 -13.32
N GLN A 206 -6.34 27.57 -12.30
CA GLN A 206 -7.36 28.58 -12.04
C GLN A 206 -6.69 29.80 -11.38
N ALA A 207 -5.98 30.58 -12.20
CA ALA A 207 -5.17 31.71 -11.79
C ALA A 207 -5.88 32.61 -10.75
N GLY A 208 -5.34 32.61 -9.52
CA GLY A 208 -5.79 33.48 -8.43
C GLY A 208 -7.01 33.01 -7.65
N GLY A 209 -7.50 31.78 -7.86
CA GLY A 209 -8.54 31.20 -7.03
C GLY A 209 -8.02 30.82 -5.65
N ASP A 210 -8.58 31.41 -4.59
CA ASP A 210 -8.43 30.87 -3.24
C ASP A 210 -8.94 29.42 -3.19
N PRO A 211 -8.38 28.56 -2.32
CA PRO A 211 -8.90 27.21 -2.12
C PRO A 211 -10.40 27.22 -1.83
N VAL A 212 -11.14 26.37 -2.54
CA VAL A 212 -12.59 26.27 -2.42
C VAL A 212 -12.92 25.19 -1.41
N ALA A 213 -13.71 25.55 -0.40
CA ALA A 213 -14.27 24.60 0.55
C ALA A 213 -15.13 23.56 -0.18
N MET A 214 -14.85 22.29 0.05
CA MET A 214 -15.61 21.16 -0.48
C MET A 214 -16.89 20.94 0.36
N PHE A 215 -17.89 20.28 -0.21
CA PHE A 215 -18.98 19.73 0.59
C PHE A 215 -18.58 18.33 1.11
N PRO A 216 -19.16 17.82 2.21
CA PRO A 216 -20.08 18.50 3.10
C PRO A 216 -19.35 19.52 3.98
N ALA A 217 -20.01 20.65 4.25
CA ALA A 217 -19.52 21.58 5.27
C ALA A 217 -19.58 20.93 6.67
N GLY A 218 -18.55 21.13 7.49
CA GLY A 218 -18.53 20.67 8.88
C GLY A 218 -18.14 19.21 9.05
N LEU A 219 -17.29 18.65 8.17
CA LEU A 219 -16.66 17.35 8.41
C LEU A 219 -15.82 17.46 9.70
N PRO A 220 -16.10 16.70 10.77
CA PRO A 220 -15.49 16.95 12.07
C PRO A 220 -14.02 16.52 12.08
N ARG A 221 -13.11 17.46 12.36
CA ARG A 221 -11.67 17.21 12.56
C ARG A 221 -11.04 16.30 11.50
N PRO A 222 -11.11 16.64 10.21
CA PRO A 222 -10.51 15.84 9.15
C PRO A 222 -8.98 15.87 9.27
N THR A 223 -8.35 14.74 9.00
CA THR A 223 -6.90 14.53 9.09
C THR A 223 -6.37 13.96 7.78
N ALA A 224 -5.99 12.69 7.70
CA ALA A 224 -5.48 12.14 6.46
C ALA A 224 -6.55 12.12 5.37
N LEU A 225 -6.13 12.38 4.14
CA LEU A 225 -6.94 12.21 2.97
C LEU A 225 -6.12 11.58 1.84
N ALA A 226 -6.80 10.88 0.93
CA ALA A 226 -6.22 10.47 -0.34
C ALA A 226 -7.30 10.53 -1.41
N VAL A 227 -6.86 10.75 -2.64
CA VAL A 227 -7.74 10.91 -3.79
C VAL A 227 -7.48 9.79 -4.80
N LEU A 228 -8.56 9.33 -5.43
CA LEU A 228 -8.56 8.54 -6.65
C LEU A 228 -9.11 9.41 -7.77
N ASP A 229 -8.46 9.28 -8.92
CA ASP A 229 -8.85 9.95 -10.15
C ASP A 229 -8.92 8.90 -11.25
N SER A 230 -10.03 8.91 -11.99
CA SER A 230 -10.34 7.97 -13.06
C SER A 230 -9.37 8.07 -14.25
N GLY A 231 -8.67 9.20 -14.40
CA GLY A 231 -7.58 9.43 -15.35
C GLY A 231 -6.24 8.83 -14.91
N GLU A 232 -6.08 8.41 -13.65
CA GLU A 232 -4.82 7.89 -13.15
C GLU A 232 -4.39 6.63 -13.90
N ARG A 233 -3.15 6.60 -14.41
CA ARG A 233 -2.61 5.47 -15.19
C ARG A 233 -2.70 4.13 -14.46
N TRP A 234 -2.33 4.12 -13.17
CA TRP A 234 -2.21 2.90 -12.36
C TRP A 234 -3.39 2.69 -11.41
N LEU A 235 -4.60 2.88 -11.94
CA LEU A 235 -5.85 2.54 -11.27
C LEU A 235 -6.64 1.56 -12.16
N ARG A 236 -6.99 0.39 -11.62
CA ARG A 236 -7.69 -0.68 -12.35
C ARG A 236 -9.16 -0.35 -12.58
N HIS A 237 -9.83 0.08 -11.51
CA HIS A 237 -11.24 0.46 -11.50
C HIS A 237 -11.28 1.98 -11.56
N LYS A 238 -11.53 2.53 -12.75
CA LYS A 238 -11.52 3.98 -12.96
C LYS A 238 -12.66 4.62 -12.18
N GLU A 239 -12.32 5.29 -11.09
CA GLU A 239 -13.27 6.01 -10.24
C GLU A 239 -12.64 7.30 -9.73
N ASP A 240 -13.49 8.31 -9.55
CA ASP A 240 -13.15 9.57 -8.90
C ASP A 240 -13.66 9.51 -7.46
N ALA A 241 -12.77 9.56 -6.48
CA ALA A 241 -13.16 9.44 -5.07
C ALA A 241 -12.19 10.14 -4.14
N LEU A 242 -12.71 10.68 -3.04
CA LEU A 242 -11.95 11.22 -1.94
C LEU A 242 -12.17 10.38 -0.69
N PHE A 243 -11.09 9.85 -0.11
CA PHE A 243 -11.11 9.19 1.18
C PHE A 243 -10.59 10.15 2.24
N VAL A 244 -11.29 10.24 3.38
CA VAL A 244 -10.92 11.12 4.49
C VAL A 244 -11.03 10.37 5.81
N VAL A 245 -9.97 10.42 6.60
CA VAL A 245 -9.99 10.07 8.03
C VAL A 245 -10.39 11.30 8.82
N HIS A 246 -11.39 11.17 9.69
CA HIS A 246 -11.95 12.28 10.44
C HIS A 246 -12.47 11.81 11.80
N ASP A 247 -13.08 12.71 12.57
CA ASP A 247 -13.55 12.48 13.94
C ASP A 247 -12.39 12.00 14.84
N ASP A 248 -11.25 12.71 14.76
CA ASP A 248 -9.98 12.38 15.45
C ASP A 248 -9.47 10.96 15.20
N GLY A 249 -9.71 10.42 14.00
CA GLY A 249 -9.25 9.09 13.63
C GLY A 249 -10.23 7.97 13.98
N ALA A 250 -11.44 8.31 14.47
CA ALA A 250 -12.48 7.34 14.74
C ALA A 250 -13.26 6.93 13.49
N ARG A 251 -13.20 7.70 12.39
CA ARG A 251 -13.98 7.44 11.19
C ARG A 251 -13.16 7.54 9.91
N LEU A 252 -13.46 6.66 8.97
CA LEU A 252 -13.02 6.71 7.58
C LEU A 252 -14.26 6.86 6.69
N SER A 253 -14.27 7.86 5.82
CA SER A 253 -15.37 8.08 4.87
C SER A 253 -14.86 8.27 3.46
N LYS A 254 -15.67 7.84 2.50
CA LYS A 254 -15.47 8.02 1.05
C LYS A 254 -16.50 9.02 0.55
N PHE A 255 -16.06 9.95 -0.28
CA PHE A 255 -16.86 10.96 -0.96
C PHE A 255 -16.59 10.92 -2.45
N ASP A 256 -17.51 11.43 -3.26
CA ASP A 256 -17.19 11.84 -4.63
C ASP A 256 -16.39 13.16 -4.62
N LEU A 257 -15.89 13.62 -5.77
CA LEU A 257 -15.13 14.88 -5.87
C LEU A 257 -16.01 16.14 -5.80
N GLN A 258 -17.33 15.98 -5.67
CA GLN A 258 -18.29 17.05 -5.43
C GLN A 258 -18.60 17.21 -3.93
N GLY A 259 -18.28 16.21 -3.12
CA GLY A 259 -18.50 16.22 -1.68
C GLY A 259 -19.65 15.38 -1.16
N HIS A 260 -20.30 14.58 -2.00
CA HIS A 260 -21.36 13.69 -1.54
C HIS A 260 -20.76 12.46 -0.89
N ALA A 261 -21.25 12.10 0.29
CA ALA A 261 -20.80 10.89 0.99
C ALA A 261 -21.25 9.64 0.23
N LEU A 262 -20.31 8.74 -0.04
CA LEU A 262 -20.53 7.47 -0.75
C LEU A 262 -20.52 6.28 0.20
N ALA A 263 -19.61 6.29 1.18
CA ALA A 263 -19.48 5.23 2.17
C ALA A 263 -18.82 5.75 3.45
N SER A 264 -19.04 5.07 4.57
CA SER A 264 -18.34 5.37 5.81
C SER A 264 -18.19 4.11 6.66
N THR A 265 -17.13 4.05 7.45
CA THR A 265 -16.91 3.03 8.47
C THR A 265 -16.36 3.68 9.74
N ALA A 266 -16.92 3.31 10.89
CA ALA A 266 -16.49 3.83 12.19
C ALA A 266 -15.77 2.76 13.02
N ALA A 267 -14.85 3.24 13.85
CA ALA A 267 -14.07 2.50 14.84
C ALA A 267 -14.92 1.60 15.76
N ALA A 268 -16.10 2.09 16.16
CA ALA A 268 -16.96 1.43 17.15
C ALA A 268 -17.95 0.42 16.55
N GLU A 269 -18.10 0.37 15.23
CA GLU A 269 -19.22 -0.33 14.57
C GLU A 269 -18.86 -1.74 14.07
N ARG A 270 -17.64 -2.23 14.32
CA ARG A 270 -17.15 -3.48 13.70
C ARG A 270 -16.40 -4.39 14.68
N ASP A 271 -16.95 -5.57 14.93
CA ASP A 271 -16.30 -6.68 15.66
C ASP A 271 -14.97 -7.13 15.01
N SER A 272 -14.74 -6.76 13.74
CA SER A 272 -13.56 -7.15 12.96
C SER A 272 -12.35 -6.21 13.14
N LEU A 273 -12.52 -5.05 13.77
CA LEU A 273 -11.44 -4.11 14.05
C LEU A 273 -10.87 -4.33 15.46
N ARG A 274 -9.65 -3.86 15.73
CA ARG A 274 -9.13 -3.83 17.11
C ARG A 274 -9.99 -2.90 17.95
N ALA A 275 -9.94 -3.01 19.27
CA ALA A 275 -10.67 -2.10 20.14
C ALA A 275 -10.19 -0.65 19.94
N ALA A 276 -11.13 0.27 19.72
CA ALA A 276 -10.89 1.71 19.56
C ALA A 276 -9.73 2.05 18.59
N PRO A 277 -9.84 1.66 17.29
CA PRO A 277 -8.80 1.97 16.33
C PRO A 277 -8.63 3.47 16.18
N ARG A 278 -7.37 3.91 16.03
CA ARG A 278 -7.01 5.30 15.80
C ARG A 278 -6.42 5.43 14.41
N PHE A 279 -7.29 5.59 13.42
CA PHE A 279 -6.86 5.81 12.04
C PHE A 279 -6.01 7.08 11.94
N ALA A 280 -4.86 6.99 11.28
CA ALA A 280 -3.90 8.10 11.19
C ALA A 280 -3.65 8.56 9.74
N TYR A 281 -3.08 7.69 8.90
CA TYR A 281 -2.85 7.95 7.47
C TYR A 281 -3.46 6.87 6.60
N LEU A 282 -3.66 7.18 5.33
CA LEU A 282 -4.26 6.25 4.38
C LEU A 282 -3.63 6.34 2.99
N ALA A 283 -3.65 5.23 2.26
CA ALA A 283 -3.17 5.16 0.87
C ALA A 283 -4.01 4.15 0.06
N PRO A 284 -4.52 4.54 -1.13
CA PRO A 284 -5.21 3.61 -2.02
C PRO A 284 -4.23 2.78 -2.87
N ASP A 285 -4.61 1.55 -3.20
CA ASP A 285 -3.87 0.64 -4.07
C ASP A 285 -4.34 0.67 -5.54
N TYR A 286 -3.78 -0.22 -6.37
CA TYR A 286 -4.10 -0.34 -7.80
C TYR A 286 -5.57 -0.70 -8.05
N PHE A 287 -6.22 -1.39 -7.12
CA PHE A 287 -7.62 -1.81 -7.22
C PHE A 287 -8.60 -0.84 -6.55
N GLY A 288 -8.12 0.29 -6.01
CA GLY A 288 -8.94 1.23 -5.25
C GLY A 288 -9.28 0.73 -3.84
N ASN A 289 -8.63 -0.33 -3.35
CA ASN A 289 -8.68 -0.66 -1.93
C ASN A 289 -7.90 0.39 -1.15
N VAL A 290 -8.28 0.66 0.10
CA VAL A 290 -7.62 1.66 0.94
C VAL A 290 -6.94 0.98 2.11
N TYR A 291 -5.66 1.26 2.28
CA TYR A 291 -4.88 0.89 3.45
C TYR A 291 -4.88 2.05 4.43
N VAL A 292 -5.12 1.78 5.72
CA VAL A 292 -5.19 2.79 6.78
C VAL A 292 -4.35 2.34 7.96
N THR A 293 -3.44 3.21 8.41
CA THR A 293 -2.62 2.93 9.60
C THR A 293 -3.41 3.21 10.87
N ASP A 294 -3.24 2.35 11.86
CA ASP A 294 -3.73 2.50 13.22
C ASP A 294 -2.56 2.66 14.17
N THR A 295 -2.31 3.91 14.54
CA THR A 295 -1.15 4.26 15.38
C THR A 295 -1.25 3.65 16.77
N GLY A 296 -2.47 3.45 17.31
CA GLY A 296 -2.66 2.94 18.67
C GLY A 296 -2.42 1.44 18.79
N ASN A 297 -2.76 0.69 17.76
CA ASN A 297 -2.71 -0.78 17.78
C ASN A 297 -1.53 -1.40 17.02
N GLY A 298 -0.64 -0.59 16.44
CA GLY A 298 0.47 -1.09 15.63
C GLY A 298 -0.03 -1.90 14.42
N THR A 299 -1.11 -1.44 13.79
CA THR A 299 -1.83 -2.23 12.78
C THR A 299 -2.04 -1.40 11.50
N ILE A 300 -2.12 -2.06 10.35
CA ILE A 300 -2.60 -1.49 9.09
C ILE A 300 -3.86 -2.24 8.71
N TYR A 301 -4.97 -1.54 8.55
CA TYR A 301 -6.20 -2.11 8.03
C TYR A 301 -6.27 -1.94 6.51
N LYS A 302 -6.86 -2.92 5.83
CA LYS A 302 -7.21 -2.84 4.42
C LYS A 302 -8.72 -2.92 4.28
N PHE A 303 -9.27 -1.98 3.51
CA PHE A 303 -10.68 -1.92 3.14
C PHE A 303 -10.82 -2.01 1.63
N LYS A 304 -11.92 -2.58 1.13
CA LYS A 304 -12.34 -2.44 -0.27
C LYS A 304 -12.66 -0.99 -0.59
N GLY A 305 -12.77 -0.66 -1.87
CA GLY A 305 -13.16 0.68 -2.34
C GLY A 305 -14.54 1.15 -1.87
N ASP A 306 -15.40 0.25 -1.38
CA ASP A 306 -16.69 0.54 -0.74
C ASP A 306 -16.59 0.67 0.80
N LEU A 307 -15.36 0.67 1.34
CA LEU A 307 -15.04 0.67 2.78
C LEU A 307 -15.48 -0.58 3.55
N THR A 308 -15.76 -1.70 2.86
CA THR A 308 -15.89 -3.01 3.49
C THR A 308 -14.53 -3.47 4.00
N PHE A 309 -14.45 -3.85 5.28
CA PHE A 309 -13.21 -4.37 5.88
C PHE A 309 -12.79 -5.68 5.19
N LEU A 310 -11.53 -5.77 4.79
CA LEU A 310 -10.93 -7.00 4.23
C LEU A 310 -10.11 -7.73 5.28
N THR A 311 -9.08 -7.07 5.79
CA THR A 311 -8.10 -7.70 6.67
C THR A 311 -7.22 -6.64 7.32
N SER A 312 -6.41 -7.06 8.28
CA SER A 312 -5.42 -6.23 8.94
C SER A 312 -4.04 -6.89 8.94
N TYR A 313 -3.01 -6.08 9.18
CA TYR A 313 -1.62 -6.51 9.26
C TYR A 313 -0.93 -5.88 10.44
N GLY A 314 -0.09 -6.68 11.08
CA GLY A 314 0.75 -6.25 12.18
C GLY A 314 0.07 -6.27 13.55
N SER A 315 0.92 -5.95 14.51
CA SER A 315 0.62 -5.72 15.91
C SER A 315 1.68 -4.80 16.47
N GLN A 316 1.40 -4.16 17.60
CA GLN A 316 2.36 -3.29 18.27
C GLN A 316 3.67 -4.03 18.55
N GLY A 317 4.79 -3.46 18.09
CA GLY A 317 6.12 -3.96 18.39
C GLY A 317 7.17 -3.66 17.32
N GLU A 318 8.38 -4.14 17.56
CA GLU A 318 9.53 -3.84 16.70
C GLU A 318 10.02 -5.03 15.86
N GLY A 319 9.49 -6.24 16.10
CA GLY A 319 9.87 -7.46 15.40
C GLY A 319 9.33 -7.55 13.98
N ASP A 320 9.59 -8.69 13.35
CA ASP A 320 9.11 -8.97 11.99
C ASP A 320 7.59 -8.89 11.93
N TYR A 321 7.10 -8.18 10.92
CA TYR A 321 5.69 -7.85 10.69
C TYR A 321 4.98 -7.11 11.83
N GLN A 322 5.70 -6.68 12.87
CA GLN A 322 5.16 -5.79 13.91
C GLN A 322 5.41 -4.33 13.52
N LEU A 323 4.52 -3.45 13.98
CA LEU A 323 4.59 -2.02 13.70
C LEU A 323 4.66 -1.24 15.02
N ASP A 324 5.55 -0.26 15.08
CA ASP A 324 5.69 0.63 16.23
C ASP A 324 5.10 2.00 15.89
N GLU A 325 3.87 2.25 16.35
CA GLU A 325 3.10 3.46 16.05
C GLU A 325 3.17 3.81 14.55
N PRO A 326 2.55 3.01 13.66
CA PRO A 326 2.54 3.30 12.23
C PRO A 326 1.81 4.61 11.97
N ARG A 327 2.40 5.44 11.10
CA ARG A 327 1.95 6.79 10.74
C ARG A 327 1.80 6.90 9.23
N GLY A 328 2.59 7.73 8.53
CA GLY A 328 2.48 7.89 7.09
C GLY A 328 2.53 6.56 6.35
N ILE A 329 1.66 6.39 5.36
CA ILE A 329 1.67 5.24 4.46
C ILE A 329 1.62 5.74 3.02
N ALA A 330 2.42 5.14 2.13
CA ALA A 330 2.40 5.43 0.70
C ALA A 330 2.45 4.14 -0.10
N ILE A 331 1.68 4.06 -1.19
CA ILE A 331 1.63 2.89 -2.06
C ILE A 331 1.96 3.31 -3.50
N TRP A 332 3.02 2.73 -4.05
CA TRP A 332 3.27 2.81 -5.49
C TRP A 332 2.42 1.76 -6.23
N LYS A 333 1.31 2.21 -6.80
CA LYS A 333 0.24 1.34 -7.33
C LYS A 333 0.70 0.38 -8.43
N ARG A 334 1.60 0.82 -9.33
CA ARG A 334 2.06 -0.02 -10.47
C ARG A 334 2.56 -1.40 -10.02
N PHE A 335 3.23 -1.47 -8.87
CA PHE A 335 3.88 -2.69 -8.40
C PHE A 335 3.45 -3.14 -7.00
N GLY A 336 2.62 -2.35 -6.31
CA GLY A 336 2.19 -2.63 -4.95
C GLY A 336 3.34 -2.50 -3.95
N GLN A 337 4.22 -1.51 -4.14
CA GLN A 337 5.29 -1.22 -3.18
C GLN A 337 4.71 -0.33 -2.07
N VAL A 338 4.80 -0.76 -0.81
CA VAL A 338 4.15 -0.11 0.33
C VAL A 338 5.20 0.37 1.31
N PHE A 339 5.09 1.65 1.69
CA PHE A 339 5.97 2.32 2.62
C PHE A 339 5.20 2.74 3.84
N VAL A 340 5.75 2.52 5.03
CA VAL A 340 5.10 2.87 6.29
C VAL A 340 6.11 3.58 7.17
N ALA A 341 5.83 4.81 7.57
CA ALA A 341 6.59 5.51 8.60
C ALA A 341 6.13 5.04 9.98
N GLU A 342 7.06 4.94 10.91
CA GLU A 342 6.86 4.54 12.30
C GLU A 342 7.39 5.65 13.23
N ARG A 343 7.17 5.52 14.54
CA ARG A 343 7.67 6.51 15.53
C ARG A 343 9.17 6.78 15.43
N GLU A 344 9.99 5.75 15.21
CA GLU A 344 11.45 5.85 15.07
C GLU A 344 12.01 5.02 13.90
N GLY A 345 11.23 4.93 12.82
CA GLY A 345 11.63 4.08 11.70
C GLY A 345 10.75 4.21 10.48
N ALA A 346 11.02 3.31 9.53
CA ALA A 346 10.16 3.10 8.38
C ALA A 346 10.26 1.65 7.94
N GLN A 347 9.14 1.08 7.48
CA GLN A 347 9.08 -0.25 6.91
C GLN A 347 8.69 -0.24 5.44
N TYR A 348 9.13 -1.29 4.76
CA TYR A 348 8.89 -1.49 3.36
C TYR A 348 8.36 -2.89 3.05
N PHE A 349 7.26 -2.93 2.31
CA PHE A 349 6.55 -4.14 1.93
C PHE A 349 6.23 -4.17 0.44
N PHE A 350 5.95 -5.37 -0.06
CA PHE A 350 5.15 -5.57 -1.25
C PHE A 350 3.76 -6.07 -0.88
N VAL A 351 2.78 -5.79 -1.75
CA VAL A 351 1.48 -6.44 -1.75
C VAL A 351 1.63 -7.86 -2.31
N GLY A 352 1.53 -8.88 -1.44
CA GLY A 352 1.37 -10.30 -1.72
C GLY A 352 -0.10 -10.72 -1.73
N THR A 353 -0.43 -11.97 -1.43
CA THR A 353 -1.83 -12.43 -1.32
C THR A 353 -1.96 -13.58 -0.33
N ASP A 354 -3.04 -13.66 0.42
CA ASP A 354 -3.32 -14.78 1.31
C ASP A 354 -4.68 -15.38 1.02
N VAL A 355 -4.82 -16.67 1.34
CA VAL A 355 -6.07 -17.43 1.24
C VAL A 355 -6.43 -17.98 2.61
N ARG A 356 -7.66 -17.71 3.05
CA ARG A 356 -8.24 -18.28 4.26
C ARG A 356 -9.34 -19.24 3.86
N LEU A 357 -9.31 -20.42 4.47
CA LEU A 357 -10.25 -21.49 4.24
C LEU A 357 -11.01 -21.78 5.54
N PRO A 358 -12.22 -22.33 5.46
CA PRO A 358 -12.90 -22.87 6.64
C PRO A 358 -12.02 -23.87 7.39
N GLU A 359 -12.29 -24.04 8.69
CA GLU A 359 -11.58 -25.03 9.51
C GLU A 359 -11.92 -26.46 9.06
N GLY A 360 -10.93 -27.36 9.17
CA GLY A 360 -11.10 -28.77 8.81
C GLY A 360 -10.81 -29.08 7.33
N ALA A 361 -11.50 -30.09 6.80
CA ALA A 361 -11.39 -30.50 5.41
C ALA A 361 -12.07 -29.47 4.50
N LEU A 362 -11.48 -29.22 3.32
CA LEU A 362 -12.05 -28.32 2.34
C LEU A 362 -13.22 -29.02 1.64
N ALA A 363 -14.43 -28.53 1.87
CA ALA A 363 -15.62 -29.02 1.19
C ALA A 363 -15.57 -28.59 -0.29
N VAL A 364 -15.38 -29.55 -1.19
CA VAL A 364 -15.41 -29.32 -2.63
C VAL A 364 -16.72 -29.89 -3.19
N GLN A 365 -17.57 -29.00 -3.69
CA GLN A 365 -18.85 -29.33 -4.29
C GLN A 365 -18.66 -29.74 -5.75
N ILE A 366 -19.31 -30.83 -6.14
CA ILE A 366 -19.35 -31.33 -7.51
C ILE A 366 -20.72 -30.98 -8.10
N HIS A 367 -20.73 -30.28 -9.22
CA HIS A 367 -21.91 -29.84 -9.94
C HIS A 367 -21.97 -30.49 -11.32
N GLY A 368 -23.15 -30.94 -11.74
CA GLY A 368 -23.35 -31.54 -13.06
C GLY A 368 -22.66 -32.91 -13.25
N ALA A 369 -22.61 -33.40 -14.50
CA ALA A 369 -22.06 -34.70 -14.84
C ALA A 369 -21.38 -34.70 -16.22
N GLY A 370 -20.45 -35.63 -16.45
CA GLY A 370 -19.74 -35.75 -17.72
C GLY A 370 -18.96 -34.48 -18.09
N ALA A 371 -19.06 -34.03 -19.33
CA ALA A 371 -18.33 -32.88 -19.87
C ALA A 371 -18.76 -31.52 -19.28
N SER A 372 -19.93 -31.42 -18.63
CA SER A 372 -20.40 -30.20 -17.96
C SER A 372 -20.06 -30.15 -16.47
N ARG A 373 -19.25 -31.11 -15.98
CA ARG A 373 -18.88 -31.18 -14.56
C ARG A 373 -18.05 -29.96 -14.15
N ARG A 374 -18.48 -29.35 -13.06
CA ARG A 374 -17.83 -28.20 -12.43
C ARG A 374 -17.61 -28.50 -10.95
N TYR A 375 -16.52 -27.97 -10.42
CA TYR A 375 -16.17 -28.08 -9.02
C TYR A 375 -16.15 -26.69 -8.40
N SER A 376 -16.50 -26.59 -7.12
CA SER A 376 -16.35 -25.34 -6.39
C SER A 376 -16.06 -25.53 -4.90
N PHE A 377 -15.49 -24.51 -4.27
CA PHE A 377 -15.36 -24.39 -2.83
C PHE A 377 -15.37 -22.92 -2.40
N GLU A 378 -15.72 -22.67 -1.15
CA GLU A 378 -15.70 -21.33 -0.55
C GLU A 378 -14.31 -21.01 0.00
N ALA A 379 -13.83 -19.80 -0.28
CA ALA A 379 -12.58 -19.30 0.25
C ALA A 379 -12.60 -17.78 0.39
N PHE A 380 -11.70 -17.26 1.22
CA PHE A 380 -11.48 -15.83 1.36
C PHE A 380 -10.08 -15.48 0.83
N PHE A 381 -9.99 -14.51 -0.07
CA PHE A 381 -8.71 -13.99 -0.59
C PHE A 381 -8.48 -12.56 -0.16
N THR A 382 -7.24 -12.20 0.17
CA THR A 382 -6.94 -10.82 0.57
C THR A 382 -6.70 -9.87 -0.60
N GLU A 383 -6.35 -10.41 -1.77
CA GLU A 383 -6.10 -9.68 -3.01
C GLU A 383 -6.70 -10.43 -4.19
N PRO A 384 -7.01 -9.73 -5.30
CA PRO A 384 -7.20 -10.39 -6.58
C PRO A 384 -6.02 -11.31 -6.89
N SER A 385 -6.32 -12.58 -7.17
CA SER A 385 -5.29 -13.63 -7.23
C SER A 385 -5.53 -14.59 -8.38
N GLU A 386 -4.44 -15.01 -9.03
CA GLU A 386 -4.45 -16.24 -9.83
C GLU A 386 -4.30 -17.42 -8.88
N LEU A 387 -5.07 -18.48 -9.08
CA LEU A 387 -5.03 -19.64 -8.19
C LEU A 387 -4.59 -20.89 -8.93
N LYS A 388 -3.52 -21.51 -8.44
CA LYS A 388 -3.10 -22.84 -8.88
C LYS A 388 -3.53 -23.87 -7.84
N LEU A 389 -4.15 -24.95 -8.30
CA LEU A 389 -4.59 -26.07 -7.49
C LEU A 389 -3.76 -27.30 -7.85
N THR A 390 -3.24 -27.99 -6.85
CA THR A 390 -2.55 -29.28 -7.02
C THR A 390 -3.27 -30.34 -6.20
N PHE A 391 -3.71 -31.42 -6.85
CA PHE A 391 -4.44 -32.50 -6.20
C PHE A 391 -3.49 -33.64 -5.87
N LEU A 392 -3.57 -34.16 -4.66
CA LEU A 392 -2.68 -35.18 -4.13
C LEU A 392 -3.46 -36.42 -3.69
N ALA A 393 -2.87 -37.59 -3.94
CA ALA A 393 -3.35 -38.87 -3.43
C ALA A 393 -2.99 -39.03 -1.93
N PRO A 394 -3.48 -40.08 -1.24
CA PRO A 394 -3.18 -40.31 0.17
C PRO A 394 -1.68 -40.45 0.49
N ASP A 395 -0.89 -40.96 -0.46
CA ASP A 395 0.56 -41.09 -0.37
C ASP A 395 1.32 -39.81 -0.78
N SER A 396 0.60 -38.70 -0.97
CA SER A 396 1.11 -37.39 -1.43
C SER A 396 1.64 -37.37 -2.87
N THR A 397 1.36 -38.39 -3.68
CA THR A 397 1.64 -38.33 -5.12
C THR A 397 0.75 -37.28 -5.80
N VAL A 398 1.34 -36.50 -6.71
CA VAL A 398 0.61 -35.49 -7.50
C VAL A 398 -0.25 -36.21 -8.53
N ILE A 399 -1.56 -36.06 -8.41
CA ILE A 399 -2.55 -36.61 -9.36
C ILE A 399 -2.69 -35.69 -10.55
N ASP A 400 -2.91 -34.40 -10.28
CA ASP A 400 -3.15 -33.40 -11.30
C ASP A 400 -2.84 -32.00 -10.77
N THR A 401 -2.69 -31.06 -11.68
CA THR A 401 -2.42 -29.66 -11.40
C THR A 401 -3.14 -28.78 -12.42
N LEU A 402 -3.95 -27.84 -11.94
CA LEU A 402 -4.64 -26.88 -12.79
C LEU A 402 -4.45 -25.45 -12.30
N THR A 403 -4.61 -24.50 -13.22
CA THR A 403 -4.75 -23.08 -12.88
C THR A 403 -6.20 -22.70 -13.09
N VAL A 404 -6.82 -22.09 -12.07
CA VAL A 404 -8.20 -21.62 -12.18
C VAL A 404 -8.25 -20.55 -13.28
N PRO A 405 -9.15 -20.68 -14.29
CA PRO A 405 -9.08 -19.85 -15.49
C PRO A 405 -9.30 -18.35 -15.26
N ALA A 406 -10.10 -18.00 -14.25
CA ALA A 406 -10.42 -16.62 -13.90
C ALA A 406 -9.60 -16.16 -12.70
N THR A 407 -9.24 -14.87 -12.69
CA THR A 407 -8.74 -14.21 -11.48
C THR A 407 -9.82 -14.24 -10.41
N ILE A 408 -9.45 -14.68 -9.22
CA ILE A 408 -10.33 -14.65 -8.05
C ILE A 408 -10.28 -13.26 -7.45
N GLU A 409 -11.44 -12.68 -7.17
CA GLU A 409 -11.55 -11.36 -6.52
C GLU A 409 -11.19 -11.44 -5.03
N SER A 410 -10.86 -10.28 -4.42
CA SER A 410 -10.64 -10.22 -2.97
C SER A 410 -11.94 -10.30 -2.17
N GLY A 411 -11.84 -10.78 -0.93
CA GLY A 411 -12.97 -11.03 -0.04
C GLY A 411 -13.39 -12.50 -0.02
N PRO A 412 -14.53 -12.82 0.64
CA PRO A 412 -15.13 -14.15 0.58
C PRO A 412 -15.76 -14.39 -0.80
N GLY A 413 -15.66 -15.61 -1.30
CA GLY A 413 -16.39 -16.02 -2.50
C GLY A 413 -16.14 -17.47 -2.91
N GLU A 414 -17.01 -17.92 -3.81
CA GLU A 414 -16.93 -19.24 -4.42
C GLU A 414 -15.81 -19.26 -5.47
N VAL A 415 -14.84 -20.16 -5.30
CA VAL A 415 -13.89 -20.52 -6.33
C VAL A 415 -14.48 -21.67 -7.13
N SER A 416 -14.64 -21.50 -8.43
CA SER A 416 -15.14 -22.57 -9.31
C SER A 416 -14.24 -22.81 -10.51
N TRP A 417 -14.21 -24.05 -10.97
CA TRP A 417 -13.53 -24.44 -12.20
C TRP A 417 -14.29 -25.58 -12.88
N SER A 418 -14.27 -25.58 -14.21
CA SER A 418 -14.65 -26.72 -15.03
C SER A 418 -13.39 -27.40 -15.54
N GLY A 419 -13.48 -28.70 -15.80
CA GLY A 419 -12.41 -29.45 -16.39
C GLY A 419 -12.93 -30.29 -17.53
N GLU A 420 -12.60 -29.94 -18.78
CA GLU A 420 -12.75 -30.88 -19.90
C GLU A 420 -11.76 -32.05 -19.78
N ALA A 421 -10.66 -31.88 -19.02
CA ALA A 421 -9.57 -32.85 -18.85
C ALA A 421 -9.43 -33.43 -17.43
N LEU A 422 -10.20 -32.96 -16.43
CA LEU A 422 -10.17 -33.60 -15.10
C LEU A 422 -10.97 -34.89 -15.17
N ALA A 423 -10.23 -35.99 -15.07
CA ALA A 423 -10.81 -37.32 -15.16
C ALA A 423 -11.93 -37.46 -14.11
N ALA A 424 -13.06 -38.06 -14.53
CA ALA A 424 -14.27 -38.14 -13.71
C ALA A 424 -14.08 -38.92 -12.39
N ASP A 425 -12.94 -39.61 -12.25
CA ASP A 425 -12.45 -40.37 -11.11
C ASP A 425 -11.61 -39.52 -10.12
N LEU A 426 -11.38 -38.23 -10.38
CA LEU A 426 -10.61 -37.35 -9.47
C LEU A 426 -11.07 -37.47 -8.00
N PRO A 427 -12.39 -37.45 -7.68
CA PRO A 427 -12.85 -37.60 -6.29
C PRO A 427 -12.47 -38.95 -5.65
N GLN A 428 -12.22 -39.99 -6.44
CA GLN A 428 -11.82 -41.32 -5.96
C GLN A 428 -10.32 -41.40 -5.66
N ARG A 429 -9.53 -40.51 -6.26
CA ARG A 429 -8.06 -40.55 -6.21
C ARG A 429 -7.50 -39.47 -5.29
N ALA A 430 -8.08 -38.27 -5.30
CA ALA A 430 -7.55 -37.11 -4.59
C ALA A 430 -8.13 -37.00 -3.17
N SER A 431 -7.24 -37.07 -2.17
CA SER A 431 -7.59 -36.90 -0.75
C SER A 431 -7.17 -35.56 -0.18
N ARG A 432 -6.24 -34.86 -0.85
CA ARG A 432 -5.70 -33.56 -0.39
C ARG A 432 -5.55 -32.60 -1.57
N ILE A 433 -5.64 -31.32 -1.29
CA ILE A 433 -5.46 -30.23 -2.25
C ILE A 433 -4.47 -29.21 -1.70
N VAL A 434 -3.57 -28.75 -2.56
CA VAL A 434 -2.68 -27.61 -2.29
C VAL A 434 -3.17 -26.43 -3.11
N LEU A 435 -3.50 -25.34 -2.41
CA LEU A 435 -3.85 -24.06 -2.98
C LEU A 435 -2.61 -23.17 -3.02
N GLU A 436 -2.27 -22.67 -4.20
CA GLU A 436 -1.16 -21.74 -4.41
C GLU A 436 -1.69 -20.43 -5.00
N PRO A 437 -2.19 -19.49 -4.18
CA PRO A 437 -2.57 -18.18 -4.68
C PRO A 437 -1.34 -17.39 -5.09
N ARG A 438 -1.42 -16.75 -6.25
CA ARG A 438 -0.39 -15.89 -6.81
C ARG A 438 -0.93 -14.47 -6.92
N PRO A 439 -0.23 -13.49 -6.34
CA PRO A 439 -0.66 -12.10 -6.40
C PRO A 439 -0.53 -11.58 -7.83
N THR A 440 -1.35 -10.58 -8.17
CA THR A 440 -1.30 -9.88 -9.46
C THR A 440 -0.26 -8.75 -9.50
N TYR A 441 0.35 -8.44 -8.37
CA TYR A 441 1.40 -7.42 -8.20
C TYR A 441 2.81 -7.95 -8.51
N SER A 442 3.81 -7.08 -8.39
CA SER A 442 5.23 -7.40 -8.66
C SER A 442 5.80 -8.52 -7.77
N SER A 443 5.19 -8.73 -6.60
CA SER A 443 5.51 -9.83 -5.68
C SER A 443 5.28 -11.21 -6.27
N ARG A 444 4.52 -11.36 -7.37
CA ARG A 444 4.14 -12.64 -7.99
C ARG A 444 5.27 -13.66 -8.17
N LYS A 445 6.48 -13.20 -8.46
CA LYS A 445 7.66 -14.07 -8.68
C LYS A 445 8.49 -14.32 -7.41
N ARG A 446 8.16 -13.64 -6.33
CA ARG A 446 8.94 -13.56 -5.08
C ARG A 446 8.13 -13.99 -3.85
N PHE A 447 6.83 -14.09 -4.00
CA PHE A 447 5.88 -14.53 -3.01
C PHE A 447 5.33 -15.89 -3.41
N ALA A 448 5.36 -16.84 -2.48
CA ALA A 448 4.71 -18.12 -2.61
C ALA A 448 3.95 -18.41 -1.33
N ARG A 449 2.63 -18.55 -1.43
CA ARG A 449 1.78 -19.09 -0.38
C ARG A 449 1.31 -20.45 -0.83
N ARG A 450 1.41 -21.42 0.06
CA ARG A 450 0.90 -22.78 -0.14
C ARG A 450 0.04 -23.13 1.06
N VAL A 451 -1.22 -23.47 0.80
CA VAL A 451 -2.12 -23.95 1.83
C VAL A 451 -2.58 -25.33 1.43
N GLU A 452 -2.21 -26.32 2.22
CA GLU A 452 -2.63 -27.69 2.02
C GLU A 452 -3.81 -28.03 2.93
N ARG A 453 -4.81 -28.70 2.37
CA ARG A 453 -6.00 -29.18 3.07
C ARG A 453 -6.40 -30.58 2.63
N PRO A 454 -6.92 -31.43 3.54
CA PRO A 454 -7.74 -32.57 3.15
C PRO A 454 -8.94 -32.10 2.32
N ILE A 455 -9.42 -32.93 1.40
CA ILE A 455 -10.63 -32.65 0.61
C ILE A 455 -11.78 -33.47 1.17
N ASP A 456 -12.95 -32.83 1.31
CA ASP A 456 -14.23 -33.50 1.49
C ASP A 456 -15.08 -33.30 0.23
N TRP A 457 -15.27 -34.35 -0.55
CA TRP A 457 -16.02 -34.29 -1.80
C TRP A 457 -17.50 -34.46 -1.53
N SER A 458 -18.31 -33.49 -1.91
CA SER A 458 -19.77 -33.59 -1.83
C SER A 458 -20.40 -33.32 -3.20
N THR A 459 -21.41 -34.10 -3.57
CA THR A 459 -22.23 -33.80 -4.74
C THR A 459 -23.23 -32.72 -4.35
N GLY A 460 -23.15 -31.56 -5.00
CA GLY A 460 -24.15 -30.50 -4.85
C GLY A 460 -25.51 -31.00 -5.35
N SER A 461 -26.58 -30.59 -4.67
CA SER A 461 -27.97 -30.86 -5.07
C SER A 461 -28.35 -30.14 -6.36
#